data_AF-A0A4Q3UAD8-F1
#
_entry.id   AF-A0A4Q3UAD8-F1
#
_cell.length_a   1.000
_cell.length_b   1.000
_cell.length_c   1.000
_cell.angle_alpha   90.00
_cell.angle_beta   90.00
_cell.angle_gamma   90.00
#
_symmetry.space_group_name_H-M   'P 1'
#
loop_
_entity.id
_entity.type
_entity.pdbx_description
1 polymer ?
#
loop_
_entity_poly.entity_id
_entity_poly.type
_entity_poly.pdbx_seq_one_letter_code
_entity_poly.pdbx_strand_id
1 'polypeptide(L)'
;MRAIRRSPRRSRAFFRSSGEPARRLAPKTAWRSSATSPQGRPEYPLRVPSVLFVCLGNICRSPLAEGILKREAAAGGLSLVVDSAGTGGWHAGELPDPRACSEGTSRGCEMTMRARQVRPDDFERFDLVVAMDAANLRDLRRMAGKNAHKVRRTYATCAAWPERTRTR
;
A
#
# COMPACT_ATOMS: atom_id res chain seq x y z
N MET A 1 16.49 -56.69 -56.14
CA MET A 1 15.31 -57.59 -56.13
C MET A 1 14.05 -56.77 -55.89
N ARG A 2 13.05 -56.94 -56.76
CA ARG A 2 11.58 -56.75 -56.61
C ARG A 2 11.10 -55.75 -55.54
N ALA A 3 10.55 -54.59 -55.89
CA ALA A 3 9.17 -54.37 -56.38
C ALA A 3 8.08 -54.79 -55.37
N ILE A 4 6.95 -54.05 -55.42
CA ILE A 4 5.57 -54.48 -55.04
C ILE A 4 5.21 -54.28 -53.56
N ARG A 5 4.01 -53.85 -53.15
CA ARG A 5 2.79 -53.22 -53.70
C ARG A 5 1.86 -53.03 -52.47
N ARG A 6 0.91 -52.08 -52.60
CA ARG A 6 -0.51 -52.17 -52.16
C ARG A 6 -0.85 -52.27 -50.66
N SER A 7 -1.41 -51.16 -50.14
CA SER A 7 -2.83 -50.94 -49.72
C SER A 7 -3.57 -52.03 -48.89
N PRO A 8 -4.82 -51.76 -48.45
CA PRO A 8 -5.35 -50.78 -47.48
C PRO A 8 -6.06 -51.54 -46.33
N ARG A 9 -6.56 -50.87 -45.27
CA ARG A 9 -7.87 -51.21 -44.66
C ARG A 9 -8.30 -50.24 -43.57
N ARG A 10 -9.56 -49.83 -43.73
CA ARG A 10 -10.47 -49.15 -42.80
C ARG A 10 -10.50 -49.79 -41.42
N SER A 11 -10.73 -48.95 -40.41
CA SER A 11 -11.73 -49.24 -39.38
C SER A 11 -12.35 -47.95 -38.82
N ARG A 12 -13.67 -47.97 -38.71
CA ARG A 12 -14.54 -46.95 -38.10
C ARG A 12 -14.58 -47.16 -36.58
N ALA A 13 -14.60 -46.08 -35.82
CA ALA A 13 -15.33 -45.92 -34.55
C ALA A 13 -15.26 -44.41 -34.21
N PHE A 14 -16.28 -43.59 -34.44
CA PHE A 14 -17.45 -43.34 -33.58
C PHE A 14 -17.14 -43.31 -32.07
N PHE A 15 -16.85 -42.12 -31.55
CA PHE A 15 -17.32 -41.69 -30.24
C PHE A 15 -17.56 -40.17 -30.24
N ARG A 16 -18.79 -39.77 -29.95
CA ARG A 16 -19.19 -38.39 -29.66
C ARG A 16 -18.85 -38.10 -28.19
N SER A 17 -18.31 -36.93 -27.88
CA SER A 17 -19.06 -35.87 -27.15
C SER A 17 -18.13 -34.80 -26.58
N SER A 18 -18.66 -33.56 -26.62
CA SER A 18 -18.38 -32.43 -25.71
C SER A 18 -16.95 -31.88 -25.63
N GLY A 19 -16.61 -30.99 -26.58
CA GLY A 19 -15.65 -29.92 -26.35
C GLY A 19 -16.41 -28.63 -26.04
N GLU A 20 -16.39 -28.19 -24.80
CA GLU A 20 -16.93 -26.89 -24.35
C GLU A 20 -16.25 -25.73 -25.10
N PRO A 21 -16.97 -24.64 -25.45
CA PRO A 21 -16.34 -23.47 -26.03
C PRO A 21 -15.56 -22.69 -24.96
N ALA A 22 -14.33 -22.32 -25.32
CA ALA A 22 -13.46 -21.45 -24.53
C ALA A 22 -14.20 -20.22 -24.01
N ARG A 23 -14.32 -20.11 -22.69
CA ARG A 23 -14.89 -18.94 -22.01
C ARG A 23 -14.02 -17.72 -22.35
N ARG A 24 -14.58 -16.78 -23.12
CA ARG A 24 -14.02 -15.43 -23.27
C ARG A 24 -13.99 -14.78 -21.89
N LEU A 25 -12.79 -14.46 -21.41
CA LEU A 25 -12.59 -13.60 -20.24
C LEU A 25 -13.07 -12.19 -20.61
N ALA A 26 -14.12 -11.73 -19.94
CA ALA A 26 -14.59 -10.36 -20.02
C ALA A 26 -13.53 -9.38 -19.44
N PRO A 27 -13.42 -8.15 -19.94
CA PRO A 27 -12.39 -7.20 -19.51
C PRO A 27 -12.59 -6.78 -18.05
N LYS A 28 -11.49 -6.76 -17.28
CA LYS A 28 -11.39 -6.26 -15.89
C LYS A 28 -11.42 -4.73 -15.81
N THR A 29 -12.36 -4.09 -16.50
CA THR A 29 -12.47 -2.63 -16.51
C THR A 29 -13.93 -2.22 -16.38
N ALA A 30 -14.36 -2.06 -15.13
CA ALA A 30 -15.37 -1.09 -14.70
C ALA A 30 -15.54 -1.27 -13.19
N TRP A 31 -14.80 -0.49 -12.40
CA TRP A 31 -15.21 -0.25 -11.02
C TRP A 31 -16.52 0.54 -11.11
N ARG A 32 -17.66 -0.17 -11.07
CA ARG A 32 -18.98 0.47 -11.05
C ARG A 32 -19.06 1.25 -9.75
N SER A 33 -19.05 2.58 -9.87
CA SER A 33 -19.46 3.48 -8.81
C SER A 33 -20.95 3.31 -8.58
N SER A 34 -21.33 2.39 -7.71
CA SER A 34 -22.66 2.38 -7.09
C SER A 34 -22.47 2.49 -5.59
N ALA A 35 -22.59 3.72 -5.11
CA ALA A 35 -22.80 4.02 -3.70
C ALA A 35 -24.04 3.27 -3.23
N THR A 36 -23.85 2.30 -2.33
CA THR A 36 -24.56 2.11 -1.06
C THR A 36 -23.89 0.92 -0.37
N SER A 37 -23.09 1.16 0.68
CA SER A 37 -22.57 0.05 1.50
C SER A 37 -23.67 -0.37 2.48
N PRO A 38 -24.08 -1.65 2.57
CA PRO A 38 -25.20 -2.06 3.40
C PRO A 38 -24.90 -2.12 4.91
N GLN A 39 -23.71 -1.69 5.37
CA GLN A 39 -23.29 -1.84 6.77
C GLN A 39 -22.47 -0.67 7.30
N GLY A 40 -23.06 0.52 7.52
CA GLY A 40 -22.59 1.52 8.49
C GLY A 40 -21.11 1.96 8.44
N ARG A 41 -20.39 1.71 7.35
CA ARG A 41 -19.01 2.18 7.18
C ARG A 41 -19.07 3.66 6.82
N PRO A 42 -18.25 4.52 7.45
CA PRO A 42 -18.19 5.92 7.03
C PRO A 42 -17.83 5.97 5.54
N GLU A 43 -18.60 6.76 4.79
CA GLU A 43 -18.32 7.06 3.39
C GLU A 43 -16.96 7.78 3.34
N TYR A 44 -15.92 7.09 2.89
CA TYR A 44 -14.61 7.71 2.72
C TYR A 44 -14.72 8.72 1.59
N PRO A 45 -14.29 9.97 1.80
CA PRO A 45 -14.44 11.00 0.78
C PRO A 45 -13.72 10.56 -0.50
N LEU A 46 -14.22 11.02 -1.66
CA LEU A 46 -13.73 10.71 -3.02
C LEU A 46 -12.27 11.14 -3.31
N ARG A 47 -11.50 11.50 -2.28
CA ARG A 47 -10.11 11.96 -2.34
C ARG A 47 -9.17 10.85 -1.90
N VAL A 48 -8.02 10.77 -2.57
CA VAL A 48 -6.96 9.80 -2.28
C VAL A 48 -6.46 10.02 -0.84
N PRO A 49 -6.54 9.01 0.06
CA PRO A 49 -6.10 9.19 1.43
C PRO A 49 -4.61 9.50 1.53
N SER A 50 -4.24 10.32 2.51
CA SER A 50 -2.88 10.82 2.69
C SER A 50 -2.33 10.59 4.10
N VAL A 51 -1.11 10.06 4.18
CA VAL A 51 -0.43 9.71 5.45
C VAL A 51 0.97 10.31 5.50
N LEU A 52 1.30 10.96 6.62
CA LEU A 52 2.64 11.49 6.91
C LEU A 52 3.24 10.79 8.13
N PHE A 53 4.40 10.14 7.97
CA PHE A 53 5.16 9.59 9.10
C PHE A 53 6.17 10.60 9.63
N VAL A 54 6.25 10.78 10.95
CA VAL A 54 7.15 11.76 11.55
C VAL A 54 7.97 11.18 12.70
N CYS A 55 9.29 11.24 12.56
CA CYS A 55 10.24 10.98 13.65
C CYS A 55 11.03 12.24 14.02
N LEU A 56 12.13 12.11 14.77
CA LEU A 56 12.97 13.26 15.11
C LEU A 56 13.71 13.86 13.90
N GLY A 57 14.60 13.07 13.26
CA GLY A 57 15.52 13.57 12.23
C GLY A 57 15.20 13.17 10.79
N ASN A 58 14.10 12.45 10.54
CA ASN A 58 13.69 11.95 9.22
C ASN A 58 14.73 11.12 8.44
N ILE A 59 15.62 10.39 9.12
CA ILE A 59 16.62 9.55 8.45
C ILE A 59 16.50 8.05 8.75
N CYS A 60 15.83 7.64 9.83
CA CYS A 60 15.74 6.20 10.19
C CYS A 60 14.31 5.67 10.15
N ARG A 61 13.49 6.08 11.12
CA ARG A 61 12.19 5.47 11.40
C ARG A 61 11.11 5.90 10.40
N SER A 62 10.95 7.21 10.18
CA SER A 62 9.89 7.71 9.30
C SER A 62 10.12 7.41 7.82
N PRO A 63 11.35 7.48 7.25
CA PRO A 63 11.58 7.06 5.86
C PRO A 63 11.29 5.57 5.64
N LEU A 64 11.68 4.72 6.59
CA LEU A 64 11.40 3.28 6.51
C LEU A 64 9.89 3.01 6.53
N ALA A 65 9.13 3.69 7.38
CA ALA A 65 7.68 3.56 7.43
C ALA A 65 7.00 4.01 6.11
N GLU A 66 7.46 5.11 5.51
CA GLU A 66 6.99 5.56 4.21
C GLU A 66 7.28 4.52 3.12
N GLY A 67 8.51 4.01 3.04
CA GLY A 67 8.90 2.99 2.05
C GLY A 67 8.07 1.71 2.17
N ILE A 68 7.87 1.22 3.40
CA ILE A 68 7.03 0.04 3.67
C ILE A 68 5.58 0.30 3.26
N LEU A 69 4.99 1.43 3.65
CA LEU A 69 3.59 1.70 3.33
C LEU A 69 3.38 1.87 1.82
N LYS A 70 4.30 2.55 1.11
CA LYS A 70 4.25 2.67 -0.36
C LYS A 70 4.28 1.30 -1.03
N ARG A 71 5.19 0.41 -0.59
CA ARG A 71 5.29 -0.95 -1.11
C ARG A 71 4.00 -1.75 -0.89
N GLU A 72 3.47 -1.75 0.33
CA GLU A 72 2.25 -2.50 0.67
C GLU A 72 1.02 -1.92 -0.04
N ALA A 73 0.94 -0.60 -0.19
CA ALA A 73 -0.12 0.06 -0.96
C ALA A 73 -0.08 -0.36 -2.43
N ALA A 74 1.09 -0.36 -3.06
CA ALA A 74 1.28 -0.80 -4.43
C ALA A 74 0.90 -2.29 -4.60
N ALA A 75 1.35 -3.16 -3.68
CA ALA A 75 1.01 -4.59 -3.70
C ALA A 75 -0.50 -4.84 -3.53
N GLY A 76 -1.18 -4.00 -2.74
CA GLY A 76 -2.62 -4.06 -2.51
C GLY A 76 -3.48 -3.32 -3.55
N GLY A 77 -2.88 -2.65 -4.54
CA GLY A 77 -3.61 -1.83 -5.52
C GLY A 77 -4.31 -0.60 -4.90
N LEU A 78 -3.79 -0.10 -3.76
CA LEU A 78 -4.33 1.05 -3.05
C LEU A 78 -3.65 2.34 -3.52
N SER A 79 -4.44 3.32 -3.94
CA SER A 79 -3.95 4.67 -4.19
C SER A 79 -3.83 5.41 -2.86
N LEU A 80 -2.61 5.78 -2.48
CA LEU A 80 -2.30 6.53 -1.25
C LEU A 80 -1.22 7.57 -1.53
N VAL A 81 -1.37 8.74 -0.91
CA VAL A 81 -0.29 9.74 -0.83
C VAL A 81 0.48 9.49 0.47
N VAL A 82 1.75 9.12 0.37
CA VAL A 82 2.58 8.82 1.54
C VAL A 82 3.86 9.64 1.49
N ASP A 83 4.23 10.21 2.63
CA ASP A 83 5.43 11.03 2.81
C ASP A 83 5.98 10.84 4.23
N SER A 84 7.18 11.34 4.49
CA SER A 84 7.80 11.35 5.80
C SER A 84 8.49 12.67 6.10
N ALA A 85 8.58 13.00 7.39
CA ALA A 85 9.24 14.21 7.87
C ALA A 85 9.90 13.99 9.24
N GLY A 86 10.60 15.04 9.69
CA GLY A 86 11.25 15.14 11.00
C GLY A 86 10.65 16.30 11.79
N THR A 87 10.53 16.15 13.11
CA THR A 87 10.23 17.32 13.97
C THR A 87 11.39 18.32 13.95
N GLY A 88 12.62 17.83 13.77
CA GLY A 88 13.80 18.64 13.51
C GLY A 88 14.18 18.71 12.03
N GLY A 89 15.00 19.71 11.70
CA GLY A 89 15.49 19.97 10.34
C GLY A 89 16.97 19.66 10.10
N TRP A 90 17.67 19.01 11.04
CA TRP A 90 19.13 18.83 10.98
C TRP A 90 19.63 18.07 9.75
N HIS A 91 18.82 17.17 9.21
CA HIS A 91 19.18 16.33 8.06
C HIS A 91 18.47 16.75 6.77
N ALA A 92 17.94 17.98 6.69
CA ALA A 92 17.16 18.40 5.52
C ALA A 92 17.97 18.26 4.21
N GLY A 93 17.41 17.54 3.24
CA GLY A 93 18.04 17.23 1.96
C GLY A 93 18.94 15.99 1.96
N GLU A 94 19.17 15.33 3.10
CA GLU A 94 19.97 14.12 3.17
C GLU A 94 19.17 12.88 2.73
N LEU A 95 19.90 11.83 2.32
CA LEU A 95 19.34 10.48 2.18
C LEU A 95 18.99 9.91 3.57
N PRO A 96 18.11 8.89 3.64
CA PRO A 96 17.96 8.12 4.87
C PRO A 96 19.27 7.47 5.29
N ASP A 97 19.39 7.17 6.59
CA ASP A 97 20.54 6.51 7.18
C ASP A 97 20.84 5.20 6.41
N PRO A 98 22.11 4.91 6.09
CA PRO A 98 22.47 3.73 5.32
C PRO A 98 21.91 2.41 5.87
N ARG A 99 21.76 2.28 7.19
CA ARG A 99 21.18 1.09 7.82
C ARG A 99 19.68 1.00 7.55
N ALA A 100 18.97 2.13 7.62
CA ALA A 100 17.55 2.18 7.27
C ALA A 100 17.34 1.89 5.78
N CYS A 101 18.21 2.40 4.91
CA CYS A 101 18.23 2.06 3.49
C CYS A 101 18.43 0.56 3.29
N SER A 102 19.46 -0.03 3.92
CA SER A 102 19.74 -1.47 3.84
C SER A 102 18.55 -2.32 4.27
N GLU A 103 17.92 -1.98 5.40
CA GLU A 103 16.72 -2.67 5.89
C GLU A 103 15.50 -2.50 5.00
N GLY A 104 15.29 -1.32 4.42
CA GLY A 104 14.20 -1.06 3.49
C GLY A 104 14.39 -1.83 2.18
N THR A 105 15.59 -1.74 1.60
CA THR A 105 15.93 -2.40 0.34
C THR A 105 15.89 -3.92 0.47
N SER A 106 16.34 -4.51 1.59
CA SER A 106 16.24 -5.96 1.82
C SER A 106 14.79 -6.46 1.85
N ARG A 107 13.84 -5.57 2.14
CA ARG A 107 12.39 -5.84 2.13
C ARG A 107 11.71 -5.40 0.82
N GLY A 108 12.47 -4.97 -0.19
CA GLY A 108 11.96 -4.51 -1.48
C GLY A 108 11.32 -3.12 -1.43
N CYS A 109 11.65 -2.30 -0.43
CA CYS A 109 11.19 -0.90 -0.37
C CYS A 109 12.16 0.01 -1.14
N GLU A 110 11.62 0.99 -1.85
CA GLU A 110 12.41 2.06 -2.43
C GLU A 110 12.77 3.11 -1.36
N MET A 111 14.06 3.36 -1.17
CA MET A 111 14.61 4.22 -0.10
C MET A 111 15.29 5.47 -0.69
N THR A 112 14.63 6.12 -1.65
CA THR A 112 15.17 7.26 -2.41
C THR A 112 14.75 8.63 -1.88
N MET A 113 13.88 8.67 -0.85
CA MET A 113 13.36 9.92 -0.29
C MET A 113 14.46 10.82 0.29
N ARG A 114 14.10 12.07 0.57
CA ARG A 114 15.00 13.08 1.14
C ARG A 114 14.43 13.55 2.46
N ALA A 115 15.29 13.61 3.47
CA ALA A 115 14.91 14.08 4.78
C ALA A 115 14.44 15.54 4.70
N ARG A 116 13.39 15.87 5.45
CA ARG A 116 12.81 17.22 5.53
C ARG A 116 12.20 17.46 6.90
N GLN A 117 12.10 18.73 7.28
CA GLN A 117 11.35 19.11 8.47
C GLN A 117 9.84 19.14 8.18
N VAL A 118 9.05 18.79 9.19
CA VAL A 118 7.59 18.96 9.18
C VAL A 118 7.25 20.45 9.19
N ARG A 119 6.27 20.85 8.38
CA ARG A 119 5.81 22.23 8.22
C ARG A 119 4.34 22.37 8.67
N PRO A 120 3.88 23.57 9.05
CA PRO A 120 2.47 23.81 9.38
C PRO A 120 1.50 23.32 8.29
N ASP A 121 1.85 23.51 7.02
CA ASP A 121 1.04 23.12 5.87
C ASP A 121 0.84 21.59 5.76
N ASP A 122 1.74 20.78 6.35
CA ASP A 122 1.59 19.33 6.37
C ASP A 122 0.32 18.92 7.14
N PHE A 123 -0.07 19.66 8.18
CA PHE A 123 -1.27 19.35 8.96
C PHE A 123 -2.57 19.68 8.21
N GLU A 124 -2.52 20.56 7.22
CA GLU A 124 -3.63 20.83 6.31
C GLU A 124 -3.67 19.80 5.18
N ARG A 125 -2.50 19.45 4.62
CA ARG A 125 -2.35 18.56 3.46
C ARG A 125 -2.59 17.07 3.75
N PHE A 126 -2.20 16.58 4.92
CA PHE A 126 -2.31 15.16 5.25
C PHE A 126 -3.55 14.86 6.11
N ASP A 127 -4.22 13.76 5.82
CA ASP A 127 -5.39 13.28 6.57
C ASP A 127 -4.97 12.66 7.91
N LEU A 128 -3.81 11.98 7.92
CA LEU A 128 -3.25 11.32 9.09
C LEU A 128 -1.77 11.65 9.25
N VAL A 129 -1.40 12.15 10.43
CA VAL A 129 0.00 12.37 10.81
C VAL A 129 0.38 11.37 11.90
N VAL A 130 1.38 10.54 11.63
CA VAL A 130 1.78 9.43 12.48
C VAL A 130 3.13 9.72 13.14
N ALA A 131 3.10 9.97 14.45
CA ALA A 131 4.28 10.17 15.28
C ALA A 131 4.95 8.83 15.64
N MET A 132 6.25 8.70 15.39
CA MET A 132 6.98 7.45 15.61
C MET A 132 7.27 7.14 17.09
N ASP A 133 7.15 8.12 17.99
CA ASP A 133 7.27 7.97 19.44
C ASP A 133 6.45 9.01 20.23
N ALA A 134 6.48 8.91 21.56
CA ALA A 134 5.72 9.80 22.45
C ALA A 134 6.23 11.25 22.43
N ALA A 135 7.53 11.47 22.24
CA ALA A 135 8.09 12.82 22.15
C ALA A 135 7.65 13.49 20.84
N ASN A 136 7.72 12.76 19.72
CA ASN A 136 7.21 13.23 18.43
C ASN A 136 5.71 13.54 18.51
N LEU A 137 4.92 12.70 19.20
CA LEU A 137 3.48 12.94 19.37
C LEU A 137 3.22 14.27 20.09
N ARG A 138 3.91 14.50 21.20
CA ARG A 138 3.77 15.73 22.00
C ARG A 138 4.13 16.94 21.15
N ASP A 139 5.26 16.90 20.46
CA ASP A 139 5.75 18.03 19.67
C ASP A 139 4.82 18.32 18.48
N LEU A 140 4.39 17.28 17.76
CA LEU A 140 3.44 17.42 16.65
C LEU A 140 2.06 17.93 17.08
N ARG A 141 1.54 17.49 18.23
CA ARG A 141 0.26 18.03 18.73
C ARG A 141 0.35 19.51 19.06
N ARG A 142 1.50 19.96 19.57
CA ARG A 142 1.76 21.39 19.81
C ARG A 142 1.81 22.17 18.49
N MET A 143 2.47 21.62 17.47
CA MET A 143 2.60 22.25 16.15
C MET A 143 1.28 22.26 15.37
N ALA A 144 0.46 21.22 15.49
CA ALA A 144 -0.76 21.04 14.70
C ALA A 144 -1.90 21.99 15.10
N GLY A 145 -1.91 22.54 16.32
CA GLY A 145 -2.99 23.41 16.81
C GLY A 145 -4.37 22.76 16.64
N LYS A 146 -5.27 23.43 15.91
CA LYS A 146 -6.62 22.93 15.57
C LYS A 146 -6.63 21.55 14.89
N ASN A 147 -5.54 21.20 14.21
CA ASN A 147 -5.39 19.94 13.49
C ASN A 147 -4.81 18.80 14.35
N ALA A 148 -4.65 18.99 15.67
CA ALA A 148 -4.14 17.96 16.58
C ALA A 148 -4.95 16.65 16.54
N HIS A 149 -6.21 16.72 16.15
CA HIS A 149 -7.09 15.55 15.95
C HIS A 149 -6.62 14.63 14.81
N LYS A 150 -5.76 15.08 13.89
CA LYS A 150 -5.14 14.26 12.84
C LYS A 150 -3.86 13.53 13.27
N VAL A 151 -3.31 13.88 14.45
CA VAL A 151 -2.03 13.33 14.93
C VAL A 151 -2.26 12.08 15.80
N ARG A 152 -1.63 10.96 15.45
CA ARG A 152 -1.68 9.68 16.18
C ARG A 152 -0.26 9.15 16.39
N ARG A 153 -0.05 8.35 17.44
CA ARG A 153 1.25 7.69 17.68
C ARG A 153 1.26 6.33 16.98
N THR A 154 2.38 5.93 16.38
CA THR A 154 2.60 4.54 16.00
C THR A 154 2.40 3.65 17.23
N TYR A 155 1.70 2.53 17.04
CA TYR A 155 1.37 1.59 18.12
C TYR A 155 0.46 2.15 19.24
N ALA A 156 -0.13 3.35 19.09
CA ALA A 156 -1.31 3.69 19.88
C ALA A 156 -2.50 2.90 19.33
N THR A 157 -2.84 1.84 20.08
CA THR A 157 -3.98 0.92 19.93
C THR A 157 -3.94 -0.09 18.77
N CYS A 158 -3.31 -1.25 19.00
CA CYS A 158 -3.93 -2.52 18.59
C CYS A 158 -5.28 -2.74 19.31
N ALA A 159 -5.47 -2.13 20.50
CA ALA A 159 -6.66 -2.26 21.34
C ALA A 159 -7.97 -1.70 20.75
N ALA A 160 -7.97 -1.12 19.55
CA ALA A 160 -9.15 -0.52 18.92
C ALA A 160 -9.41 -1.00 17.48
N TRP A 161 -8.62 -1.94 16.96
CA TRP A 161 -8.94 -2.57 15.69
C TRP A 161 -9.73 -3.85 15.97
N PRO A 162 -11.01 -3.96 15.59
CA PRO A 162 -11.74 -5.22 15.75
C PRO A 162 -10.98 -6.28 14.97
N GLU A 163 -10.45 -7.26 15.70
CA GLU A 163 -9.87 -8.46 15.11
C GLU A 163 -10.89 -9.00 14.11
N ARG A 164 -10.52 -8.99 12.83
CA ARG A 164 -11.26 -9.74 11.82
C ARG A 164 -11.23 -11.17 12.32
N THR A 165 -12.37 -11.67 12.78
CA THR A 165 -12.57 -13.08 13.07
C THR A 165 -12.09 -13.85 11.85
N ARG A 166 -10.92 -14.49 11.99
CA ARG A 166 -10.47 -15.50 11.05
C ARG A 166 -11.41 -16.67 11.23
N THR A 167 -12.48 -16.71 10.45
CA THR A 167 -13.29 -17.92 10.32
C THR A 167 -12.37 -18.98 9.74
N ARG A 168 -12.13 -20.04 10.53
CA ARG A 168 -11.49 -21.28 10.09
C ARG A 168 -12.40 -22.02 9.12
#